data_AF-A0A9Q0X974-F1
#
_entry.id   AF-A0A9Q0X974-F1
#
_cell.length_a   1.000
_cell.length_b   1.000
_cell.length_c   1.000
_cell.angle_alpha   90.00
_cell.angle_beta   90.00
_cell.angle_gamma   90.00
#
_symmetry.space_group_name_H-M   'P 1'
#
loop_
_entity.id
_entity.type
_entity.pdbx_description
1 polymer ?
#
loop_
_entity_poly.entity_id
_entity_poly.type
_entity_poly.pdbx_seq_one_letter_code
_entity_poly.pdbx_strand_id
1 'polypeptide(L)'
;MLRCRGWSPLAAAAAAAASSSSSPSSRERRADLLDLPPDEADVVIIGGGIMGWSIAYWLKKNDTEQDMTVLVVEKDPSDYLLVAGDPPIDIQFNPSGYLFLASEEGAAVLEHNVRIQREEGAKVSLLSPEQLKKKYPWMRTDDVALASCGMENEGWFDPWTLLLAFQKKAKSLGVIEYCGEVTSFGMTSREVTTFEGQRAHLSHIRKVHIKIPNSPNTFSVAPGMVVNAAGAWSGSVAEMASIETGEPGTKSVYKLPVEPRKRYVYVFHCPAGPGLACPVVIDTTGAYFRREGLGGNYIAGCSPTEEEEPDIQDLEVDHGFFQENVWPKLAQRVPNFESLKVKSSWAGYYDYNTFDQNGVIGQHPFVRNLYFATGFSGHGLQHSPTVGLAMSELILDGKYKTIDLNVLSFDRILNGKKALERNII
;
A
#
# COMPACT_ATOMS: atom_id res chain seq x y z
N MET A 1 -44.65 12.49 32.52
CA MET A 1 -45.85 11.72 32.08
C MET A 1 -45.76 11.58 30.56
N LEU A 2 -45.99 10.38 30.01
CA LEU A 2 -45.75 9.87 28.62
C LEU A 2 -44.51 8.96 28.56
N ARG A 3 -44.55 7.68 28.97
CA ARG A 3 -45.16 6.44 28.43
C ARG A 3 -44.57 5.94 27.10
N CYS A 4 -43.81 4.85 27.23
CA CYS A 4 -43.33 3.93 26.20
C CYS A 4 -44.48 3.16 25.49
N ARG A 5 -44.26 2.87 24.20
CA ARG A 5 -44.85 1.78 23.37
C ARG A 5 -43.75 1.42 22.36
N GLY A 6 -43.43 0.20 21.96
CA GLY A 6 -43.95 -1.15 22.20
C GLY A 6 -43.36 -2.01 21.08
N TRP A 7 -42.61 -3.06 21.42
CA TRP A 7 -42.05 -4.04 20.47
C TRP A 7 -43.14 -5.01 19.98
N SER A 8 -43.06 -5.41 18.71
CA SER A 8 -43.96 -6.37 18.06
C SER A 8 -43.49 -7.82 18.29
N PRO A 9 -44.39 -8.80 18.54
CA PRO A 9 -44.03 -10.18 18.84
C PRO A 9 -44.01 -11.06 17.57
N LEU A 10 -42.83 -11.27 16.98
CA LEU A 10 -42.60 -12.29 15.94
C LEU A 10 -41.26 -13.05 16.11
N ALA A 11 -40.56 -12.85 17.23
CA ALA A 11 -39.24 -13.46 17.50
C ALA A 11 -39.29 -14.70 18.42
N ALA A 12 -40.47 -15.21 18.77
CA ALA A 12 -40.63 -16.26 19.80
C ALA A 12 -40.96 -17.67 19.25
N ALA A 13 -40.69 -17.96 17.97
CA ALA A 13 -41.05 -19.24 17.34
C ALA A 13 -39.89 -19.99 16.64
N ALA A 14 -38.63 -19.64 16.91
CA ALA A 14 -37.47 -20.33 16.32
C ALA A 14 -36.54 -21.03 17.34
N ALA A 15 -36.96 -21.16 18.60
CA ALA A 15 -36.11 -21.66 19.70
C ALA A 15 -36.54 -23.03 20.27
N ALA A 16 -37.23 -23.88 19.50
CA ALA A 16 -37.73 -25.17 20.01
C ALA A 16 -37.64 -26.35 19.02
N ALA A 17 -36.59 -26.41 18.19
CA ALA A 17 -36.32 -27.60 17.37
C ALA A 17 -34.81 -27.78 17.09
N ALA A 18 -34.01 -28.01 18.12
CA ALA A 18 -32.63 -28.49 17.96
C ALA A 18 -32.21 -29.32 19.17
N SER A 19 -32.72 -30.55 19.26
CA SER A 19 -32.15 -31.58 20.13
C SER A 19 -32.28 -32.95 19.46
N SER A 20 -31.41 -33.22 18.49
CA SER A 20 -31.10 -34.58 18.06
C SER A 20 -29.61 -34.64 17.69
N SER A 21 -28.84 -35.28 18.54
CA SER A 21 -27.43 -35.60 18.31
C SER A 21 -27.30 -36.61 17.16
N SER A 22 -26.68 -36.18 16.07
CA SER A 22 -26.14 -37.09 15.06
C SER A 22 -24.69 -36.71 14.79
N SER A 23 -23.80 -37.70 14.74
CA SER A 23 -22.39 -37.51 14.41
C SER A 23 -22.26 -36.94 13.00
N PRO A 24 -21.36 -35.99 12.73
CA PRO A 24 -21.27 -35.36 11.41
C PRO A 24 -20.92 -36.39 10.33
N SER A 25 -21.65 -36.30 9.22
CA SER A 25 -21.42 -37.12 8.04
C SER A 25 -20.02 -36.84 7.46
N SER A 26 -19.48 -37.77 6.67
CA SER A 26 -18.18 -37.61 5.98
C SER A 26 -18.12 -36.41 5.02
N ARG A 27 -19.28 -35.81 4.67
CA ARG A 27 -19.38 -34.57 3.89
C ARG A 27 -19.21 -33.32 4.75
N GLU A 28 -19.71 -33.31 5.98
CA GLU A 28 -19.53 -32.19 6.93
C GLU A 28 -18.07 -32.10 7.39
N ARG A 29 -17.43 -33.25 7.65
CA ARG A 29 -15.97 -33.30 7.93
C ARG A 29 -15.07 -32.80 6.79
N ARG A 30 -15.60 -32.68 5.56
CA ARG A 30 -14.87 -32.13 4.41
C ARG A 30 -15.00 -30.61 4.28
N ALA A 31 -16.02 -30.01 4.89
CA ALA A 31 -16.19 -28.55 4.92
C ALA A 31 -15.23 -27.91 5.94
N ASP A 32 -14.97 -28.57 7.08
CA ASP A 32 -14.09 -28.08 8.14
C ASP A 32 -12.59 -28.03 7.76
N LEU A 33 -12.19 -28.69 6.66
CA LEU A 33 -10.81 -28.72 6.17
C LEU A 33 -10.52 -27.62 5.13
N LEU A 34 -11.53 -26.87 4.68
CA LEU A 34 -11.38 -25.81 3.68
C LEU A 34 -10.96 -24.45 4.30
N ASP A 35 -11.02 -24.32 5.62
CA ASP A 35 -10.75 -23.07 6.36
C ASP A 35 -9.45 -23.10 7.17
N LEU A 36 -8.56 -24.07 6.93
CA LEU A 36 -7.25 -24.15 7.58
C LEU A 36 -6.14 -23.79 6.58
N PRO A 37 -5.05 -23.15 7.03
CA PRO A 37 -3.94 -22.85 6.13
C PRO A 37 -3.25 -24.18 5.77
N PRO A 38 -2.64 -24.28 4.59
CA PRO A 38 -1.89 -25.48 4.22
C PRO A 38 -0.72 -25.69 5.18
N ASP A 39 -0.29 -26.94 5.38
CA ASP A 39 0.88 -27.25 6.22
C ASP A 39 2.18 -26.67 5.63
N GLU A 40 2.26 -26.57 4.30
CA GLU A 40 3.43 -26.10 3.55
C GLU A 40 2.99 -25.19 2.39
N ALA A 41 3.83 -24.22 2.03
CA ALA A 41 3.66 -23.39 0.84
C ALA A 41 5.02 -22.97 0.28
N ASP A 42 5.17 -22.93 -1.04
CA ASP A 42 6.41 -22.49 -1.69
C ASP A 42 6.67 -21.02 -1.41
N VAL A 43 5.63 -20.19 -1.46
CA VAL A 43 5.70 -18.76 -1.14
C VAL A 43 4.56 -18.36 -0.21
N VAL A 44 4.90 -17.79 0.95
CA VAL A 44 3.96 -17.14 1.88
C VAL A 44 4.11 -15.62 1.76
N ILE A 45 3.06 -14.93 1.34
CA ILE A 45 3.00 -13.47 1.25
C ILE A 45 2.20 -12.96 2.45
N ILE A 46 2.82 -12.11 3.27
CA ILE A 46 2.20 -11.49 4.44
C ILE A 46 1.69 -10.11 4.02
N GLY A 47 0.38 -9.92 4.03
CA GLY A 47 -0.31 -8.72 3.56
C GLY A 47 -1.07 -8.95 2.26
N GLY A 48 -2.39 -8.84 2.32
CA GLY A 48 -3.35 -8.92 1.21
C GLY A 48 -3.79 -7.54 0.68
N GLY A 49 -2.95 -6.52 0.82
CA GLY A 49 -3.11 -5.26 0.11
C GLY A 49 -2.71 -5.36 -1.37
N ILE A 50 -2.73 -4.21 -2.07
CA ILE A 50 -2.42 -4.16 -3.51
C ILE A 50 -1.05 -4.75 -3.85
N MET A 51 -0.05 -4.52 -2.99
CA MET A 51 1.30 -5.01 -3.18
C MET A 51 1.36 -6.54 -3.12
N GLY A 52 0.76 -7.14 -2.08
CA GLY A 52 0.73 -8.58 -1.90
C GLY A 52 -0.02 -9.31 -3.02
N TRP A 53 -1.19 -8.80 -3.42
CA TRP A 53 -1.95 -9.39 -4.53
C TRP A 53 -1.28 -9.23 -5.89
N SER A 54 -0.60 -8.11 -6.13
CA SER A 54 0.20 -7.94 -7.35
C SER A 54 1.34 -8.97 -7.42
N ILE A 55 2.08 -9.17 -6.32
CA ILE A 55 3.14 -10.17 -6.24
C ILE A 55 2.58 -11.58 -6.47
N ALA A 56 1.48 -11.94 -5.79
CA ALA A 56 0.80 -13.22 -5.96
C ALA A 56 0.36 -13.49 -7.41
N TYR A 57 -0.22 -12.48 -8.07
CA TYR A 57 -0.63 -12.56 -9.46
C TYR A 57 0.56 -12.83 -10.38
N TRP A 58 1.64 -12.04 -10.27
CA TRP A 58 2.80 -12.17 -11.15
C TRP A 58 3.57 -13.46 -10.91
N LEU A 59 3.67 -13.92 -9.65
CA LEU A 59 4.24 -15.22 -9.33
C LEU A 59 3.48 -16.34 -10.07
N LYS A 60 2.15 -16.46 -9.90
CA LYS A 60 1.40 -17.53 -10.58
C LYS A 60 1.31 -17.35 -12.10
N LYS A 61 1.38 -16.12 -12.61
CA LYS A 61 1.40 -15.88 -14.06
C LYS A 61 2.71 -16.32 -14.71
N ASN A 62 3.84 -16.10 -14.03
CA ASN A 62 5.18 -16.39 -14.55
C ASN A 62 5.66 -17.80 -14.17
N ASP A 63 5.04 -18.42 -13.16
CA ASP A 63 5.18 -19.81 -12.78
C ASP A 63 4.52 -20.74 -13.84
N THR A 64 5.25 -20.95 -14.93
CA THR A 64 4.80 -21.77 -16.06
C THR A 64 5.27 -23.23 -15.96
N GLU A 65 6.20 -23.54 -15.06
CA GLU A 65 6.87 -24.85 -14.98
C GLU A 65 6.90 -25.47 -13.58
N GLN A 66 6.78 -24.68 -12.50
CA GLN A 66 7.03 -25.17 -11.12
C GLN A 66 5.75 -25.50 -10.35
N ASP A 67 4.60 -25.00 -10.80
CA ASP A 67 3.28 -25.15 -10.15
C ASP A 67 3.31 -24.86 -8.64
N MET A 68 3.91 -23.73 -8.29
CA MET A 68 4.12 -23.28 -6.93
C MET A 68 2.79 -23.05 -6.19
N THR A 69 2.78 -23.44 -4.92
CA THR A 69 1.76 -23.07 -3.93
C THR A 69 2.07 -21.69 -3.38
N VAL A 70 1.24 -20.70 -3.75
CA VAL A 70 1.33 -19.33 -3.25
C VAL A 70 0.20 -19.09 -2.26
N LEU A 71 0.55 -18.73 -1.03
CA LEU A 71 -0.36 -18.41 0.07
C LEU A 71 -0.27 -16.92 0.41
N VAL A 72 -1.39 -16.20 0.34
CA VAL A 72 -1.53 -14.82 0.84
C VAL A 72 -2.19 -14.86 2.21
N VAL A 73 -1.52 -14.32 3.23
CA VAL A 73 -2.04 -14.21 4.60
C VAL A 73 -2.44 -12.75 4.86
N GLU A 74 -3.73 -12.51 5.06
CA GLU A 74 -4.32 -11.18 5.31
C GLU A 74 -5.00 -11.17 6.68
N LYS A 75 -4.77 -10.11 7.47
CA LYS A 75 -5.28 -9.99 8.83
C LYS A 75 -6.78 -9.68 8.87
N ASP A 76 -7.31 -8.95 7.88
CA ASP A 76 -8.73 -8.58 7.82
C ASP A 76 -9.34 -8.68 6.40
N PRO A 77 -10.21 -9.68 6.14
CA PRO A 77 -10.91 -9.83 4.87
C PRO A 77 -12.29 -9.15 4.85
N SER A 78 -12.72 -8.53 5.95
CA SER A 78 -14.15 -8.40 6.33
C SER A 78 -15.00 -7.48 5.46
N ASP A 79 -14.40 -6.70 4.56
CA ASP A 79 -15.14 -5.73 3.74
C ASP A 79 -15.32 -6.15 2.26
N TYR A 80 -14.65 -7.22 1.79
CA TYR A 80 -14.26 -7.26 0.36
C TYR A 80 -14.33 -8.62 -0.33
N LEU A 81 -15.27 -9.46 0.10
CA LEU A 81 -15.40 -10.82 -0.40
C LEU A 81 -16.09 -10.88 -1.78
N LEU A 82 -15.28 -11.39 -2.72
CA LEU A 82 -15.47 -11.69 -4.15
C LEU A 82 -16.85 -12.23 -4.60
N VAL A 83 -17.32 -11.76 -5.76
CA VAL A 83 -18.42 -12.34 -6.55
C VAL A 83 -17.85 -13.05 -7.79
N ALA A 84 -18.27 -14.29 -8.02
CA ALA A 84 -17.92 -15.07 -9.21
C ALA A 84 -18.93 -14.82 -10.35
N GLY A 85 -18.44 -14.52 -11.56
CA GLY A 85 -19.27 -14.29 -12.77
C GLY A 85 -19.31 -12.85 -13.31
N ASP A 86 -18.48 -11.96 -12.77
CA ASP A 86 -18.51 -10.53 -13.11
C ASP A 86 -17.96 -10.18 -14.51
N PRO A 87 -18.43 -9.06 -15.10
CA PRO A 87 -17.92 -8.52 -16.36
C PRO A 87 -16.45 -8.07 -16.28
N PRO A 88 -15.83 -7.73 -17.43
CA PRO A 88 -14.48 -7.14 -17.48
C PRO A 88 -14.32 -5.98 -16.50
N ILE A 89 -13.14 -5.92 -15.89
CA ILE A 89 -12.84 -4.93 -14.85
C ILE A 89 -12.50 -3.60 -15.51
N ASP A 90 -13.30 -2.58 -15.25
CA ASP A 90 -13.02 -1.18 -15.57
C ASP A 90 -12.49 -0.48 -14.33
N ILE A 91 -11.18 -0.19 -14.30
CA ILE A 91 -10.52 0.52 -13.20
C ILE A 91 -10.91 2.02 -13.14
N GLN A 92 -11.79 2.49 -14.02
CA GLN A 92 -12.25 3.88 -14.07
C GLN A 92 -11.10 4.88 -14.22
N PHE A 93 -10.13 4.54 -15.10
CA PHE A 93 -8.97 5.38 -15.33
C PHE A 93 -9.38 6.75 -15.92
N ASN A 94 -8.90 7.81 -15.27
CA ASN A 94 -9.10 9.18 -15.67
C ASN A 94 -7.76 9.78 -16.13
N PRO A 95 -7.51 9.91 -17.44
CA PRO A 95 -6.23 10.34 -18.00
C PRO A 95 -6.07 11.87 -17.97
N SER A 96 -6.33 12.50 -16.84
CA SER A 96 -6.26 13.97 -16.71
C SER A 96 -4.87 14.48 -16.29
N GLY A 97 -3.87 13.61 -16.21
CA GLY A 97 -2.47 13.95 -15.93
C GLY A 97 -2.20 14.41 -14.49
N TYR A 98 -0.90 14.46 -14.14
CA TYR A 98 -0.40 15.17 -12.96
C TYR A 98 0.15 16.54 -13.35
N LEU A 99 -0.12 17.53 -12.51
CA LEU A 99 0.37 18.90 -12.61
C LEU A 99 1.14 19.23 -11.33
N PHE A 100 2.46 19.21 -11.41
CA PHE A 100 3.34 19.63 -10.32
C PHE A 100 3.71 21.09 -10.49
N LEU A 101 3.49 21.89 -9.44
CA LEU A 101 3.86 23.30 -9.39
C LEU A 101 5.15 23.47 -8.58
N ALA A 102 6.04 24.33 -9.07
CA ALA A 102 7.24 24.73 -8.36
C ALA A 102 7.26 26.25 -8.14
N SER A 103 7.65 26.64 -6.93
CA SER A 103 8.07 28.01 -6.63
C SER A 103 9.46 28.26 -7.25
N GLU A 104 9.97 29.49 -7.11
CA GLU A 104 11.33 29.84 -7.54
C GLU A 104 12.40 28.90 -6.96
N GLU A 105 12.24 28.46 -5.70
CA GLU A 105 13.17 27.54 -5.03
C GLU A 105 13.18 26.15 -5.67
N GLY A 106 12.00 25.64 -6.07
CA GLY A 106 11.86 24.30 -6.67
C GLY A 106 12.08 24.26 -8.19
N ALA A 107 12.15 25.41 -8.87
CA ALA A 107 12.10 25.48 -10.33
C ALA A 107 13.24 24.71 -11.02
N ALA A 108 14.47 24.88 -10.55
CA ALA A 108 15.65 24.21 -11.12
C ALA A 108 15.58 22.68 -10.95
N VAL A 109 15.03 22.22 -9.83
CA VAL A 109 14.84 20.80 -9.55
C VAL A 109 13.75 20.21 -10.45
N LEU A 110 12.63 20.92 -10.60
CA LEU A 110 11.55 20.50 -11.50
C LEU A 110 12.01 20.42 -12.96
N GLU A 111 12.79 21.39 -13.43
CA GLU A 111 13.37 21.39 -14.78
C GLU A 111 14.29 20.18 -15.00
N HIS A 112 15.16 19.89 -14.04
CA HIS A 112 16.03 18.72 -14.07
C HIS A 112 15.23 17.41 -14.12
N ASN A 113 14.18 17.29 -13.30
CA ASN A 113 13.35 16.09 -13.26
C ASN A 113 12.56 15.88 -14.55
N VAL A 114 12.01 16.95 -15.14
CA VAL A 114 11.33 16.88 -16.45
C VAL A 114 12.29 16.45 -17.57
N ARG A 115 13.57 16.84 -17.49
CA ARG A 115 14.59 16.36 -18.44
C ARG A 115 14.77 14.86 -18.34
N ILE A 116 14.97 14.33 -17.14
CA ILE A 116 15.09 12.89 -16.89
C ILE A 116 13.84 12.15 -17.37
N GLN A 117 12.65 12.63 -16.98
CA GLN A 117 11.37 12.03 -17.40
C GLN A 117 11.27 11.91 -18.93
N ARG A 118 11.68 12.94 -19.67
CA ARG A 118 11.68 12.92 -21.15
C ARG A 118 12.74 11.99 -21.73
N GLU A 119 13.92 11.91 -21.12
CA GLU A 119 14.98 10.97 -21.48
C GLU A 119 14.51 9.52 -21.31
N GLU A 120 13.74 9.24 -20.27
CA GLU A 120 13.09 7.95 -20.00
C GLU A 120 11.77 7.74 -20.80
N GLY A 121 11.44 8.65 -21.72
CA GLY A 121 10.34 8.51 -22.68
C GLY A 121 8.97 9.04 -22.22
N ALA A 122 8.85 9.60 -21.02
CA ALA A 122 7.60 10.19 -20.54
C ALA A 122 7.20 11.44 -21.34
N LYS A 123 5.89 11.61 -21.55
CA LYS A 123 5.32 12.74 -22.29
C LYS A 123 4.94 13.85 -21.32
N VAL A 124 5.92 14.70 -21.00
CA VAL A 124 5.75 15.75 -20.00
C VAL A 124 6.01 17.14 -20.61
N SER A 125 5.08 18.07 -20.38
CA SER A 125 5.18 19.46 -20.78
C SER A 125 5.65 20.31 -19.60
N LEU A 126 6.61 21.20 -19.85
CA LEU A 126 7.03 22.22 -18.90
C LEU A 126 6.35 23.53 -19.29
N LEU A 127 5.70 24.20 -18.34
CA LEU A 127 4.86 25.37 -18.59
C LEU A 127 5.36 26.57 -17.78
N SER A 128 5.44 27.73 -18.43
CA SER A 128 5.59 29.02 -17.74
C SER A 128 4.31 29.41 -17.01
N PRO A 129 4.36 30.37 -16.07
CA PRO A 129 3.17 30.86 -15.38
C PRO A 129 2.10 31.41 -16.33
N GLU A 130 2.49 32.09 -17.41
CA GLU A 130 1.56 32.61 -18.43
C GLU A 130 0.90 31.48 -19.23
N GLN A 131 1.67 30.45 -19.61
CA GLN A 131 1.14 29.28 -20.30
C GLN A 131 0.20 28.49 -19.39
N LEU A 132 0.56 28.37 -18.12
CA LEU A 132 -0.26 27.72 -17.10
C LEU A 132 -1.57 28.46 -16.90
N LYS A 133 -1.54 29.79 -16.73
CA LYS A 133 -2.73 30.63 -16.59
C LYS A 133 -3.63 30.57 -17.83
N LYS A 134 -3.04 30.49 -19.03
CA LYS A 134 -3.78 30.30 -20.28
C LYS A 134 -4.47 28.93 -20.34
N LYS A 135 -3.79 27.86 -19.88
CA LYS A 135 -4.32 26.49 -19.89
C LYS A 135 -5.36 26.26 -18.79
N TYR A 136 -5.14 26.85 -17.60
CA TYR A 136 -5.99 26.73 -16.42
C TYR A 136 -6.38 28.12 -15.89
N PRO A 137 -7.31 28.84 -16.53
CA PRO A 137 -7.66 30.22 -16.15
C PRO A 137 -8.18 30.39 -14.72
N TRP A 138 -8.73 29.32 -14.15
CA TRP A 138 -9.24 29.25 -12.78
C TRP A 138 -8.13 29.24 -11.71
N MET A 139 -6.89 28.98 -12.10
CA MET A 139 -5.75 28.86 -11.19
C MET A 139 -5.09 30.23 -10.96
N ARG A 140 -4.76 30.57 -9.71
CA ARG A 140 -3.82 31.66 -9.40
C ARG A 140 -2.41 31.17 -9.65
N THR A 141 -1.50 31.97 -10.20
CA THR A 141 -0.15 31.53 -10.60
C THR A 141 0.95 32.48 -10.15
N ASP A 142 0.63 33.47 -9.31
CA ASP A 142 1.53 34.58 -8.96
C ASP A 142 2.77 34.12 -8.17
N ASP A 143 2.66 32.98 -7.49
CA ASP A 143 3.70 32.33 -6.68
C ASP A 143 4.31 31.08 -7.35
N VAL A 144 3.95 30.81 -8.60
CA VAL A 144 4.47 29.67 -9.39
C VAL A 144 5.53 30.19 -10.34
N ALA A 145 6.72 29.60 -10.28
CA ALA A 145 7.79 29.87 -11.23
C ALA A 145 7.70 28.94 -12.46
N LEU A 146 7.30 27.68 -12.22
CA LEU A 146 7.31 26.65 -13.25
C LEU A 146 6.29 25.56 -12.94
N ALA A 147 5.75 24.91 -13.97
CA ALA A 147 4.89 23.75 -13.81
C ALA A 147 5.26 22.61 -14.74
N SER A 148 5.19 21.38 -14.24
CA SER A 148 5.34 20.14 -15.01
C SER A 148 3.96 19.51 -15.15
N CYS A 149 3.57 19.19 -16.38
CA CYS A 149 2.27 18.63 -16.70
C CYS A 149 2.44 17.37 -17.55
N GLY A 150 2.05 16.22 -17.00
CA GLY A 150 1.96 14.98 -17.75
C GLY A 150 0.87 15.03 -18.82
N MET A 151 1.19 14.53 -20.01
CA MET A 151 0.33 14.65 -21.19
C MET A 151 -0.31 13.31 -21.58
N GLU A 152 0.28 12.18 -21.19
CA GLU A 152 -0.16 10.83 -21.55
C GLU A 152 0.10 9.86 -20.39
N ASN A 153 -0.70 8.80 -20.28
CA ASN A 153 -0.53 7.69 -19.33
C ASN A 153 -0.48 8.08 -17.84
N GLU A 154 -0.95 9.28 -17.49
CA GLU A 154 -0.99 9.80 -16.13
C GLU A 154 -2.41 10.21 -15.72
N GLY A 155 -2.70 10.12 -14.43
CA GLY A 155 -3.98 10.48 -13.85
C GLY A 155 -4.30 9.60 -12.65
N TRP A 156 -5.57 9.30 -12.45
CA TRP A 156 -6.02 8.46 -11.34
C TRP A 156 -6.97 7.37 -11.82
N PHE A 157 -7.11 6.33 -11.03
CA PHE A 157 -8.05 5.24 -11.24
C PHE A 157 -8.61 4.83 -9.88
N ASP A 158 -9.61 3.97 -9.87
CA ASP A 158 -10.14 3.41 -8.63
C ASP A 158 -9.17 2.35 -8.06
N PRO A 159 -8.49 2.64 -6.92
CA PRO A 159 -7.56 1.69 -6.32
C PRO A 159 -8.23 0.39 -5.90
N TRP A 160 -9.50 0.48 -5.49
CA TRP A 160 -10.27 -0.65 -5.02
C TRP A 160 -10.47 -1.69 -6.13
N THR A 161 -10.89 -1.22 -7.30
CA THR A 161 -11.07 -2.07 -8.47
C THR A 161 -9.77 -2.71 -8.96
N LEU A 162 -8.63 -2.00 -8.90
CA LEU A 162 -7.33 -2.59 -9.25
C LEU A 162 -6.92 -3.71 -8.28
N LEU A 163 -7.09 -3.49 -6.97
CA LEU A 163 -6.83 -4.50 -5.94
C LEU A 163 -7.65 -5.77 -6.20
N LEU A 164 -8.96 -5.60 -6.41
CA LEU A 164 -9.85 -6.69 -6.75
C LEU A 164 -9.41 -7.39 -8.04
N ALA A 165 -8.95 -6.66 -9.06
CA ALA A 165 -8.47 -7.27 -10.30
C ALA A 165 -7.31 -8.24 -10.06
N PHE A 166 -6.30 -7.81 -9.31
CA PHE A 166 -5.18 -8.68 -8.94
C PHE A 166 -5.64 -9.87 -8.12
N GLN A 167 -6.43 -9.63 -7.06
CA GLN A 167 -6.92 -10.69 -6.18
C GLN A 167 -7.73 -11.74 -6.96
N LYS A 168 -8.73 -11.31 -7.74
CA LYS A 168 -9.59 -12.18 -8.56
C LYS A 168 -8.74 -13.01 -9.53
N LYS A 169 -7.81 -12.37 -10.23
CA LYS A 169 -6.99 -13.06 -11.22
C LYS A 169 -6.00 -14.02 -10.57
N ALA A 170 -5.34 -13.63 -9.49
CA ALA A 170 -4.44 -14.48 -8.72
C ALA A 170 -5.15 -15.73 -8.19
N LYS A 171 -6.33 -15.58 -7.57
CA LYS A 171 -7.16 -16.71 -7.11
C LYS A 171 -7.57 -17.63 -8.27
N SER A 172 -7.91 -17.08 -9.44
CA SER A 172 -8.21 -17.91 -10.64
C SER A 172 -7.02 -18.72 -11.14
N LEU A 173 -5.79 -18.34 -10.76
CA LEU A 173 -4.55 -19.06 -11.07
C LEU A 173 -4.11 -20.00 -9.93
N GLY A 174 -4.93 -20.17 -8.88
CA GLY A 174 -4.66 -21.11 -7.79
C GLY A 174 -3.99 -20.51 -6.55
N VAL A 175 -3.88 -19.18 -6.42
CA VAL A 175 -3.42 -18.56 -5.17
C VAL A 175 -4.41 -18.85 -4.04
N ILE A 176 -3.89 -19.30 -2.90
CA ILE A 176 -4.64 -19.55 -1.68
C ILE A 176 -4.66 -18.25 -0.86
N GLU A 177 -5.83 -17.79 -0.48
CA GLU A 177 -6.00 -16.70 0.49
C GLU A 177 -6.28 -17.30 1.86
N TYR A 178 -5.71 -16.70 2.89
CA TYR A 178 -5.98 -17.08 4.26
C TYR A 178 -6.13 -15.88 5.18
N CYS A 179 -7.24 -15.83 5.90
CA CYS A 179 -7.50 -14.80 6.89
C CYS A 179 -6.81 -15.13 8.22
N GLY A 180 -5.74 -14.41 8.55
CA GLY A 180 -5.05 -14.57 9.82
C GLY A 180 -3.94 -13.55 10.04
N GLU A 181 -3.56 -13.39 11.30
CA GLU A 181 -2.44 -12.55 11.71
C GLU A 181 -1.19 -13.40 11.88
N VAL A 182 -0.10 -13.04 11.19
CA VAL A 182 1.21 -13.61 11.49
C VAL A 182 1.68 -13.05 12.83
N THR A 183 2.01 -13.93 13.77
CA THR A 183 2.36 -13.56 15.15
C THR A 183 3.83 -13.84 15.50
N SER A 184 4.47 -14.78 14.81
CA SER A 184 5.89 -15.12 15.02
C SER A 184 6.43 -16.01 13.90
N PHE A 185 7.76 -16.17 13.87
CA PHE A 185 8.45 -17.12 13.01
C PHE A 185 9.20 -18.18 13.82
N GLY A 186 9.09 -19.43 13.40
CA GLY A 186 10.00 -20.49 13.84
C GLY A 186 11.24 -20.49 12.94
N MET A 187 12.41 -20.17 13.48
CA MET A 187 13.63 -19.95 12.69
C MET A 187 14.77 -20.90 13.09
N THR A 188 15.62 -21.23 12.12
CA THR A 188 16.91 -21.89 12.36
C THR A 188 18.04 -20.95 11.99
N SER A 189 19.08 -20.86 12.83
CA SER A 189 20.23 -19.97 12.63
C SER A 189 21.53 -20.76 12.59
N ARG A 190 22.46 -20.32 11.73
CA ARG A 190 23.83 -20.85 11.66
C ARG A 190 24.82 -19.71 11.76
N GLU A 191 25.82 -19.85 12.62
CA GLU A 191 26.97 -18.94 12.65
C GLU A 191 27.83 -19.14 11.39
N VAL A 192 28.18 -18.04 10.76
CA VAL A 192 29.08 -17.96 9.61
C VAL A 192 30.15 -16.92 9.88
N THR A 193 31.32 -17.09 9.25
CA THR A 193 32.38 -16.09 9.26
C THR A 193 32.37 -15.39 7.91
N THR A 194 32.25 -14.06 7.91
CA THR A 194 32.31 -13.24 6.71
C THR A 194 33.72 -13.28 6.11
N PHE A 195 33.87 -12.83 4.86
CA PHE A 195 35.20 -12.70 4.23
C PHE A 195 36.15 -11.78 5.01
N GLU A 196 35.62 -10.86 5.79
CA GLU A 196 36.36 -9.94 6.66
C GLU A 196 36.67 -10.54 8.05
N GLY A 197 36.36 -11.83 8.27
CA GLY A 197 36.62 -12.52 9.54
C GLY A 197 35.61 -12.24 10.65
N GLN A 198 34.53 -11.51 10.36
CA GLN A 198 33.50 -11.17 11.34
C GLN A 198 32.50 -12.34 11.51
N ARG A 199 32.04 -12.59 12.73
CA ARG A 199 30.96 -13.56 12.97
C ARG A 199 29.61 -12.94 12.62
N ALA A 200 28.81 -13.66 11.84
CA ALA A 200 27.44 -13.31 11.51
C ALA A 200 26.54 -14.53 11.68
N HIS A 201 25.24 -14.32 11.91
CA HIS A 201 24.25 -15.39 11.92
C HIS A 201 23.40 -15.31 10.67
N LEU A 202 23.33 -16.41 9.92
CA LEU A 202 22.39 -16.58 8.83
C LEU A 202 21.21 -17.41 9.31
N SER A 203 20.02 -16.84 9.21
CA SER A 203 18.78 -17.46 9.62
C SER A 203 17.94 -17.90 8.43
N HIS A 204 16.98 -18.76 8.72
CA HIS A 204 16.01 -19.27 7.75
C HIS A 204 14.69 -19.56 8.48
N ILE A 205 13.59 -19.04 7.95
CA ILE A 205 12.25 -19.25 8.48
C ILE A 205 11.79 -20.66 8.10
N ARG A 206 11.47 -21.46 9.11
CA ARG A 206 10.93 -22.82 8.98
C ARG A 206 9.43 -22.89 9.19
N LYS A 207 8.87 -21.95 9.96
CA LYS A 207 7.44 -21.86 10.25
C LYS A 207 6.98 -20.41 10.29
N VAL A 208 5.86 -20.12 9.67
CA VAL A 208 5.08 -18.88 9.85
C VAL A 208 3.92 -19.21 10.78
N HIS A 209 3.87 -18.60 11.96
CA HIS A 209 2.80 -18.84 12.92
C HIS A 209 1.66 -17.86 12.70
N ILE A 210 0.47 -18.39 12.41
CA ILE A 210 -0.73 -17.64 12.03
C ILE A 210 -1.79 -17.82 13.11
N LYS A 211 -2.26 -16.70 13.67
CA LYS A 211 -3.39 -16.66 14.58
C LYS A 211 -4.65 -16.29 13.79
N ILE A 212 -5.68 -17.12 13.91
CA ILE A 212 -6.97 -16.84 13.29
C ILE A 212 -7.80 -15.99 14.25
N PRO A 213 -8.53 -14.97 13.76
CA PRO A 213 -9.56 -14.31 14.53
C PRO A 213 -10.53 -15.34 15.15
N ASN A 214 -10.86 -15.15 16.43
CA ASN A 214 -11.81 -16.00 17.16
C ASN A 214 -11.43 -17.49 17.33
N SER A 215 -10.22 -17.91 16.95
CA SER A 215 -9.70 -19.26 17.24
C SER A 215 -8.75 -19.24 18.43
N PRO A 216 -8.82 -20.21 19.36
CA PRO A 216 -7.82 -20.38 20.40
C PRO A 216 -6.50 -20.95 19.87
N ASN A 217 -6.51 -21.50 18.65
CA ASN A 217 -5.38 -22.21 18.07
C ASN A 217 -4.51 -21.27 17.22
N THR A 218 -3.20 -21.51 17.29
CA THR A 218 -2.22 -20.95 16.35
C THR A 218 -1.86 -22.04 15.35
N PHE A 219 -1.87 -21.69 14.08
CA PHE A 219 -1.51 -22.59 12.98
C PHE A 219 -0.10 -22.26 12.50
N SER A 220 0.54 -23.20 11.82
CA SER A 220 1.87 -22.95 11.25
C SER A 220 1.96 -23.48 9.84
N VAL A 221 2.49 -22.67 8.94
CA VAL A 221 2.83 -23.05 7.57
C VAL A 221 4.34 -23.13 7.46
N ALA A 222 4.88 -24.16 6.83
CA ALA A 222 6.30 -24.23 6.46
C ALA A 222 6.50 -23.50 5.11
N PRO A 223 7.19 -22.35 5.08
CA PRO A 223 7.41 -21.62 3.84
C PRO A 223 8.70 -22.07 3.13
N GLY A 224 8.66 -22.17 1.80
CA GLY A 224 9.87 -22.08 0.98
C GLY A 224 10.47 -20.67 1.09
N MET A 225 9.63 -19.67 0.83
CA MET A 225 9.94 -18.24 0.84
C MET A 225 8.83 -17.46 1.55
N VAL A 226 9.20 -16.33 2.17
CA VAL A 226 8.30 -15.40 2.85
C VAL A 226 8.47 -14.02 2.26
N VAL A 227 7.39 -13.36 1.87
CA VAL A 227 7.39 -11.97 1.39
C VAL A 227 6.63 -11.11 2.40
N ASN A 228 7.31 -10.15 3.01
CA ASN A 228 6.71 -9.13 3.86
C ASN A 228 6.23 -7.96 2.99
N ALA A 229 4.92 -7.95 2.72
CA ALA A 229 4.18 -6.91 2.02
C ALA A 229 3.07 -6.33 2.92
N ALA A 230 3.28 -6.33 4.24
CA ALA A 230 2.29 -6.00 5.25
C ALA A 230 2.07 -4.49 5.43
N GLY A 231 2.37 -3.69 4.40
CA GLY A 231 2.24 -2.22 4.41
C GLY A 231 2.79 -1.60 5.69
N ALA A 232 1.96 -0.82 6.37
CA ALA A 232 2.34 -0.07 7.57
C ALA A 232 2.82 -0.95 8.74
N TRP A 233 2.44 -2.23 8.76
CA TRP A 233 2.85 -3.20 9.79
C TRP A 233 4.12 -3.97 9.42
N SER A 234 4.75 -3.66 8.28
CA SER A 234 5.92 -4.41 7.81
C SER A 234 7.10 -4.30 8.77
N GLY A 235 7.27 -3.16 9.45
CA GLY A 235 8.27 -3.00 10.51
C GLY A 235 8.07 -4.02 11.63
N SER A 236 6.86 -4.13 12.17
CA SER A 236 6.51 -5.10 13.21
C SER A 236 6.65 -6.56 12.75
N VAL A 237 6.28 -6.86 11.50
CA VAL A 237 6.48 -8.21 10.93
C VAL A 237 7.98 -8.53 10.78
N ALA A 238 8.80 -7.56 10.36
CA ALA A 238 10.25 -7.75 10.26
C ALA A 238 10.87 -7.98 11.65
N GLU A 239 10.38 -7.29 12.69
CA GLU A 239 10.83 -7.49 14.07
C GLU A 239 10.59 -8.92 14.59
N MET A 240 9.53 -9.60 14.13
CA MET A 240 9.28 -11.01 14.45
C MET A 240 10.38 -11.94 13.91
N ALA A 241 11.10 -11.51 12.87
CA ALA A 241 12.24 -12.22 12.27
C ALA A 241 13.61 -11.74 12.79
N SER A 242 13.63 -10.96 13.88
CA SER A 242 14.87 -10.42 14.45
C SER A 242 15.85 -11.52 14.84
N ILE A 243 17.14 -11.26 14.60
CA ILE A 243 18.23 -12.20 14.87
C ILE A 243 18.95 -11.78 16.16
N GLU A 244 19.30 -12.77 17.00
CA GLU A 244 20.19 -12.56 18.14
C GLU A 244 21.63 -12.42 17.65
N THR A 245 22.37 -11.42 18.14
CA THR A 245 23.77 -11.23 17.75
C THR A 245 24.69 -11.48 18.93
N GLY A 246 25.21 -12.70 19.01
CA GLY A 246 26.47 -13.03 19.68
C GLY A 246 26.52 -12.93 21.22
N GLU A 247 26.05 -11.86 21.86
CA GLU A 247 25.94 -11.79 23.32
C GLU A 247 24.56 -12.28 23.77
N PRO A 248 24.48 -13.25 24.70
CA PRO A 248 23.22 -13.71 25.27
C PRO A 248 22.40 -12.52 25.80
N GLY A 249 21.24 -12.26 25.20
CA GLY A 249 20.38 -11.13 25.56
C GLY A 249 20.53 -9.86 24.71
N THR A 250 21.44 -9.82 23.73
CA THR A 250 21.50 -8.74 22.73
C THR A 250 20.92 -9.18 21.38
N LYS A 251 19.84 -8.52 20.97
CA LYS A 251 19.28 -8.65 19.62
C LYS A 251 19.82 -7.51 18.77
N SER A 252 20.63 -7.78 17.75
CA SER A 252 20.78 -6.79 16.68
C SER A 252 19.54 -6.88 15.82
N VAL A 253 18.62 -5.96 16.06
CA VAL A 253 17.47 -5.77 15.22
C VAL A 253 17.98 -5.05 13.98
N TYR A 254 18.10 -5.76 12.85
CA TYR A 254 18.16 -5.11 11.54
C TYR A 254 16.77 -4.51 11.27
N LYS A 255 16.51 -3.37 11.92
CA LYS A 255 15.20 -2.74 11.94
C LYS A 255 14.86 -2.30 10.54
N LEU A 256 13.77 -2.84 10.00
CA LEU A 256 13.15 -2.29 8.81
C LEU A 256 12.55 -0.92 9.22
N PRO A 257 13.02 0.20 8.64
CA PRO A 257 12.64 1.55 9.07
C PRO A 257 11.25 1.97 8.53
N VAL A 258 10.29 1.05 8.53
CA VAL A 258 8.92 1.27 8.03
C VAL A 258 7.95 1.35 9.19
N GLU A 259 7.20 2.44 9.25
CA GLU A 259 6.20 2.71 10.29
C GLU A 259 4.87 3.21 9.69
N PRO A 260 3.74 3.02 10.39
CA PRO A 260 2.48 3.67 10.02
C PRO A 260 2.60 5.18 10.17
N ARG A 261 2.14 5.92 9.16
CA ARG A 261 1.87 7.35 9.28
C ARG A 261 0.46 7.69 8.82
N LYS A 262 -0.35 8.29 9.71
CA LYS A 262 -1.75 8.60 9.42
C LYS A 262 -1.83 9.82 8.49
N ARG A 263 -2.61 9.69 7.42
CA ARG A 263 -2.86 10.73 6.41
C ARG A 263 -4.35 10.95 6.25
N TYR A 264 -4.75 12.21 6.14
CA TYR A 264 -6.14 12.61 5.98
C TYR A 264 -6.46 12.89 4.52
N VAL A 265 -7.64 12.46 4.09
CA VAL A 265 -8.18 12.78 2.77
C VAL A 265 -9.57 13.36 2.95
N TYR A 266 -9.83 14.45 2.23
CA TYR A 266 -11.08 15.19 2.30
C TYR A 266 -11.74 15.24 0.93
N VAL A 267 -13.04 15.00 0.90
CA VAL A 267 -13.89 15.20 -0.26
C VAL A 267 -14.69 16.46 -0.03
N PHE A 268 -14.65 17.38 -0.97
CA PHE A 268 -15.45 18.60 -0.90
C PHE A 268 -16.20 18.86 -2.20
N HIS A 269 -17.26 19.63 -2.07
CA HIS A 269 -18.09 20.09 -3.16
C HIS A 269 -17.89 21.59 -3.39
N CYS A 270 -17.59 21.98 -4.63
CA CYS A 270 -17.56 23.36 -5.10
C CYS A 270 -18.05 23.44 -6.57
N PRO A 271 -19.31 23.83 -6.81
CA PRO A 271 -19.88 23.94 -8.16
C PRO A 271 -19.12 24.91 -9.08
N ALA A 272 -18.53 25.96 -8.50
CA ALA A 272 -17.76 26.96 -9.23
C ALA A 272 -16.30 26.55 -9.44
N GLY A 273 -15.88 25.37 -8.94
CA GLY A 273 -14.51 24.91 -9.07
C GLY A 273 -14.12 24.45 -10.49
N PRO A 274 -12.89 23.95 -10.66
CA PRO A 274 -12.37 23.47 -11.95
C PRO A 274 -13.21 22.37 -12.61
N GLY A 275 -13.44 22.50 -13.92
CA GLY A 275 -14.21 21.53 -14.70
C GLY A 275 -13.46 20.24 -15.08
N LEU A 276 -13.94 19.55 -16.12
CA LEU A 276 -13.44 18.24 -16.55
C LEU A 276 -11.93 18.18 -16.82
N ALA A 277 -11.35 19.27 -17.30
CA ALA A 277 -9.91 19.36 -17.61
C ALA A 277 -9.01 19.55 -16.38
N CYS A 278 -9.55 19.50 -15.15
CA CYS A 278 -8.77 19.57 -13.93
C CYS A 278 -7.86 18.34 -13.78
N PRO A 279 -6.52 18.53 -13.75
CA PRO A 279 -5.59 17.44 -13.47
C PRO A 279 -5.57 17.09 -11.97
N VAL A 280 -4.73 16.13 -11.59
CA VAL A 280 -4.22 16.09 -10.22
C VAL A 280 -3.24 17.24 -10.06
N VAL A 281 -3.51 18.17 -9.16
CA VAL A 281 -2.63 19.31 -8.88
C VAL A 281 -1.85 19.01 -7.61
N ILE A 282 -0.53 19.07 -7.69
CA ILE A 282 0.38 19.10 -6.55
C ILE A 282 0.91 20.53 -6.43
N ASP A 283 0.46 21.22 -5.39
CA ASP A 283 0.78 22.62 -5.16
C ASP A 283 2.18 22.80 -4.56
N THR A 284 2.75 24.00 -4.70
CA THR A 284 4.04 24.38 -4.11
C THR A 284 4.07 24.28 -2.57
N THR A 285 2.90 24.19 -1.94
CA THR A 285 2.74 24.11 -0.47
C THR A 285 2.58 22.67 0.06
N GLY A 286 2.66 21.66 -0.80
CA GLY A 286 2.41 20.25 -0.47
C GLY A 286 0.93 19.87 -0.41
N ALA A 287 0.01 20.83 -0.55
CA ALA A 287 -1.40 20.53 -0.74
C ALA A 287 -1.62 19.93 -2.13
N TYR A 288 -2.51 18.95 -2.22
CA TYR A 288 -2.94 18.41 -3.50
C TYR A 288 -4.45 18.41 -3.62
N PHE A 289 -4.93 18.44 -4.87
CA PHE A 289 -6.32 18.12 -5.15
C PHE A 289 -6.50 17.52 -6.54
N ARG A 290 -7.57 16.76 -6.70
CA ARG A 290 -8.05 16.29 -8.00
C ARG A 290 -9.57 16.30 -8.04
N ARG A 291 -10.11 16.25 -9.25
CA ARG A 291 -11.56 16.13 -9.47
C ARG A 291 -12.04 14.71 -9.12
N GLU A 292 -13.28 14.60 -8.66
CA GLU A 292 -14.00 13.35 -8.35
C GLU A 292 -15.40 13.38 -8.99
N GLY A 293 -15.61 12.60 -10.05
CA GLY A 293 -15.62 13.40 -11.27
C GLY A 293 -16.53 13.14 -12.45
N LEU A 294 -17.60 13.94 -12.58
CA LEU A 294 -17.78 14.79 -13.79
C LEU A 294 -17.54 16.29 -13.52
N GLY A 295 -17.48 16.71 -12.26
CA GLY A 295 -17.19 18.09 -11.86
C GLY A 295 -17.89 18.43 -10.55
N GLY A 296 -17.46 19.52 -9.92
CA GLY A 296 -18.08 20.01 -8.69
C GLY A 296 -17.71 19.25 -7.42
N ASN A 297 -17.20 18.02 -7.48
CA ASN A 297 -16.57 17.35 -6.33
C ASN A 297 -15.08 17.15 -6.56
N TYR A 298 -14.32 17.19 -5.46
CA TYR A 298 -12.87 17.11 -5.46
C TYR A 298 -12.40 16.31 -4.25
N ILE A 299 -11.27 15.64 -4.42
CA ILE A 299 -10.50 15.00 -3.36
C ILE A 299 -9.25 15.84 -3.14
N ALA A 300 -8.90 16.08 -1.88
CA ALA A 300 -7.71 16.83 -1.51
C ALA A 300 -7.11 16.37 -0.18
N GLY A 301 -5.87 16.77 0.03
CA GLY A 301 -5.16 16.58 1.29
C GLY A 301 -3.85 17.36 1.31
N CYS A 302 -3.16 17.24 2.42
CA CYS A 302 -1.81 17.71 2.64
C CYS A 302 -1.19 16.78 3.68
N SER A 303 0.08 16.44 3.54
CA SER A 303 0.79 15.73 4.62
C SER A 303 1.01 16.69 5.79
N PRO A 304 0.82 16.24 7.05
CA PRO A 304 1.35 16.93 8.23
C PRO A 304 2.88 17.06 8.14
N THR A 305 3.47 18.04 8.84
CA THR A 305 4.93 18.08 9.00
C THR A 305 5.40 16.96 9.93
N GLU A 306 6.72 16.71 9.96
CA GLU A 306 7.32 15.71 10.85
C GLU A 306 7.02 15.99 12.34
N GLU A 307 6.89 17.26 12.73
CA GLU A 307 6.57 17.68 14.10
C GLU A 307 5.07 17.59 14.43
N GLU A 308 4.22 17.50 13.41
CA GLU A 308 2.76 17.48 13.50
C GLU A 308 2.18 16.09 13.21
N GLU A 309 3.03 15.06 13.13
CA GLU A 309 2.60 13.70 12.82
C GLU A 309 1.53 13.22 13.82
N PRO A 310 0.32 12.85 13.33
CA PRO A 310 -0.79 12.52 14.19
C PRO A 310 -0.66 11.13 14.80
N ASP A 311 -1.34 10.92 15.94
CA ASP A 311 -1.40 9.63 16.60
C ASP A 311 -2.02 8.54 15.70
N ILE A 312 -1.45 7.34 15.77
CA ILE A 312 -1.73 6.19 14.91
C ILE A 312 -2.64 5.12 15.55
N GLN A 313 -3.23 5.40 16.72
CA GLN A 313 -4.06 4.42 17.45
C GLN A 313 -5.43 4.22 16.81
N ASP A 314 -5.91 5.22 16.07
CA ASP A 314 -7.16 5.20 15.34
C ASP A 314 -7.04 5.88 13.96
N LEU A 315 -8.11 5.74 13.17
CA LEU A 315 -8.28 6.39 11.87
C LEU A 315 -9.28 7.55 11.94
N GLU A 316 -9.44 8.19 13.10
CA GLU A 316 -10.26 9.39 13.21
C GLU A 316 -9.61 10.53 12.43
N VAL A 317 -10.45 11.30 11.73
CA VAL A 317 -10.01 12.41 10.89
C VAL A 317 -9.94 13.69 11.70
N ASP A 318 -8.81 14.39 11.59
CA ASP A 318 -8.70 15.75 12.12
C ASP A 318 -9.37 16.75 11.16
N HIS A 319 -10.54 17.25 11.53
CA HIS A 319 -11.23 18.28 10.75
C HIS A 319 -10.65 19.69 10.94
N GLY A 320 -9.95 19.96 12.04
CA GLY A 320 -9.24 21.22 12.29
C GLY A 320 -8.05 21.37 11.34
N PHE A 321 -7.31 20.28 11.12
CA PHE A 321 -6.22 20.24 10.13
C PHE A 321 -6.68 20.66 8.73
N PHE A 322 -7.91 20.27 8.33
CA PHE A 322 -8.46 20.75 7.06
C PHE A 322 -8.65 22.27 7.04
N GLN A 323 -9.24 22.84 8.10
CA GLN A 323 -9.55 24.27 8.16
C GLN A 323 -8.29 25.13 8.20
N GLU A 324 -7.26 24.68 8.90
CA GLU A 324 -6.07 25.46 9.20
C GLU A 324 -4.96 25.24 8.17
N ASN A 325 -4.79 24.00 7.69
CA ASN A 325 -3.65 23.62 6.86
C ASN A 325 -4.00 23.28 5.42
N VAL A 326 -5.19 22.78 5.12
CA VAL A 326 -5.56 22.34 3.76
C VAL A 326 -6.34 23.42 3.01
N TRP A 327 -7.46 23.87 3.57
CA TRP A 327 -8.38 24.78 2.89
C TRP A 327 -7.74 26.12 2.49
N PRO A 328 -6.94 26.80 3.33
CA PRO A 328 -6.31 28.06 2.95
C PRO A 328 -5.40 27.91 1.73
N LYS A 329 -4.63 26.81 1.66
CA LYS A 329 -3.75 26.49 0.51
C LYS A 329 -4.57 26.25 -0.76
N LEU A 330 -5.66 25.48 -0.65
CA LEU A 330 -6.58 25.22 -1.76
C LEU A 330 -7.24 26.51 -2.29
N ALA A 331 -7.76 27.35 -1.39
CA ALA A 331 -8.41 28.63 -1.71
C ALA A 331 -7.42 29.64 -2.31
N GLN A 332 -6.16 29.63 -1.85
CA GLN A 332 -5.09 30.42 -2.45
C GLN A 332 -4.84 30.02 -3.91
N ARG A 333 -4.69 28.71 -4.18
CA ARG A 333 -4.41 28.21 -5.54
C ARG A 333 -5.61 28.36 -6.47
N VAL A 334 -6.82 28.14 -5.97
CA VAL A 334 -8.07 28.21 -6.72
C VAL A 334 -9.05 29.10 -5.97
N PRO A 335 -9.20 30.39 -6.34
CA PRO A 335 -10.03 31.33 -5.60
C PRO A 335 -11.49 30.88 -5.38
N ASN A 336 -12.06 30.13 -6.31
CA ASN A 336 -13.42 29.60 -6.18
C ASN A 336 -13.56 28.55 -5.06
N PHE A 337 -12.47 27.98 -4.56
CA PHE A 337 -12.46 27.09 -3.40
C PHE A 337 -12.68 27.82 -2.06
N GLU A 338 -12.70 29.16 -2.03
CA GLU A 338 -13.23 29.94 -0.89
C GLU A 338 -14.66 29.53 -0.50
N SER A 339 -15.47 29.05 -1.45
CA SER A 339 -16.85 28.63 -1.19
C SER A 339 -17.04 27.11 -1.09
N LEU A 340 -15.96 26.33 -0.95
CA LEU A 340 -16.07 24.87 -0.89
C LEU A 340 -16.86 24.41 0.34
N LYS A 341 -17.43 23.20 0.25
CA LYS A 341 -18.11 22.54 1.37
C LYS A 341 -17.62 21.11 1.48
N VAL A 342 -17.00 20.76 2.60
CA VAL A 342 -16.60 19.37 2.89
C VAL A 342 -17.84 18.47 2.91
N LYS A 343 -17.75 17.32 2.25
CA LYS A 343 -18.82 16.34 2.10
C LYS A 343 -18.53 15.05 2.87
N SER A 344 -17.28 14.63 2.87
CA SER A 344 -16.80 13.45 3.60
C SER A 344 -15.28 13.54 3.76
N SER A 345 -14.74 12.66 4.59
CA SER A 345 -13.30 12.51 4.79
C SER A 345 -13.01 11.13 5.35
N TRP A 346 -11.77 10.68 5.19
CA TRP A 346 -11.27 9.47 5.83
C TRP A 346 -9.79 9.64 6.16
N ALA A 347 -9.29 8.78 7.05
CA ALA A 347 -7.87 8.65 7.30
C ALA A 347 -7.38 7.27 6.84
N GLY A 348 -6.11 7.17 6.51
CA GLY A 348 -5.44 5.91 6.21
C GLY A 348 -3.97 5.98 6.57
N TYR A 349 -3.30 4.83 6.59
CA TYR A 349 -1.87 4.77 6.87
C TYR A 349 -1.06 4.75 5.58
N TYR A 350 0.00 5.54 5.55
CA TYR A 350 1.17 5.26 4.73
C TYR A 350 2.04 4.23 5.47
N ASP A 351 2.67 3.36 4.70
CA ASP A 351 3.83 2.58 5.11
C ASP A 351 5.09 3.42 4.91
N TYR A 352 5.33 4.33 5.84
CA TYR A 352 6.36 5.35 5.67
C TYR A 352 7.74 4.79 5.99
N ASN A 353 8.64 4.84 5.01
CA ASN A 353 10.05 4.57 5.23
C ASN A 353 10.76 5.82 5.78
N THR A 354 11.12 5.78 7.06
CA THR A 354 11.80 6.88 7.78
C THR A 354 13.24 7.12 7.33
N PHE A 355 13.85 6.20 6.57
CA PHE A 355 15.23 6.34 6.12
C PHE A 355 15.35 7.33 4.95
N ASP A 356 14.57 7.12 3.89
CA ASP A 356 14.65 7.87 2.64
C ASP A 356 13.32 7.97 1.87
N GLN A 357 12.21 7.60 2.51
CA GLN A 357 10.86 7.66 1.95
C GLN A 357 10.66 6.83 0.67
N ASN A 358 11.58 5.91 0.36
CA ASN A 358 11.52 5.05 -0.82
C ASN A 358 11.26 3.59 -0.45
N GLY A 359 10.68 2.83 -1.39
CA GLY A 359 10.40 1.41 -1.18
C GLY A 359 11.62 0.58 -0.74
N VAL A 360 11.38 -0.47 0.02
CA VAL A 360 12.35 -1.51 0.37
C VAL A 360 11.90 -2.79 -0.33
N ILE A 361 12.68 -3.20 -1.33
CA ILE A 361 12.36 -4.31 -2.23
C ILE A 361 13.54 -5.27 -2.25
N GLY A 362 13.26 -6.57 -2.14
CA GLY A 362 14.25 -7.62 -2.31
C GLY A 362 14.54 -8.41 -1.03
N GLN A 363 15.61 -9.19 -1.06
CA GLN A 363 15.91 -10.17 -0.02
C GLN A 363 16.39 -9.53 1.28
N HIS A 364 16.01 -10.10 2.42
CA HIS A 364 16.57 -9.75 3.71
C HIS A 364 18.05 -10.22 3.77
N PRO A 365 19.00 -9.38 4.22
CA PRO A 365 20.44 -9.68 4.17
C PRO A 365 20.86 -10.93 4.99
N PHE A 366 20.21 -11.16 6.14
CA PHE A 366 20.55 -12.26 7.05
C PHE A 366 19.51 -13.38 7.20
N VAL A 367 18.28 -13.20 6.69
CA VAL A 367 17.21 -14.21 6.72
C VAL A 367 16.97 -14.68 5.29
N ARG A 368 17.58 -15.83 4.94
CA ARG A 368 17.77 -16.24 3.53
C ARG A 368 16.50 -16.42 2.72
N ASN A 369 15.37 -16.65 3.34
CA ASN A 369 14.09 -16.85 2.65
C ASN A 369 13.05 -15.78 2.99
N LEU A 370 13.47 -14.63 3.53
CA LEU A 370 12.60 -13.48 3.75
C LEU A 370 12.88 -12.40 2.71
N TYR A 371 11.83 -11.84 2.14
CA TYR A 371 11.87 -10.76 1.17
C TYR A 371 10.98 -9.59 1.63
N PHE A 372 11.32 -8.39 1.20
CA PHE A 372 10.55 -7.17 1.43
C PHE A 372 9.95 -6.66 0.13
N ALA A 373 8.73 -6.13 0.22
CA ALA A 373 8.11 -5.28 -0.78
C ALA A 373 7.18 -4.31 -0.04
N THR A 374 7.76 -3.25 0.53
CA THR A 374 7.09 -2.37 1.50
C THR A 374 7.80 -1.02 1.63
N GLY A 375 7.25 -0.07 2.39
CA GLY A 375 7.89 1.21 2.70
C GLY A 375 7.76 2.23 1.57
N PHE A 376 6.66 2.21 0.82
CA PHE A 376 6.49 3.04 -0.38
C PHE A 376 6.07 4.48 -0.09
N SER A 377 5.86 4.84 1.19
CA SER A 377 5.61 6.22 1.64
C SER A 377 4.55 6.96 0.82
N GLY A 378 3.47 6.27 0.42
CA GLY A 378 2.35 6.85 -0.33
C GLY A 378 2.25 6.49 -1.80
N HIS A 379 3.31 5.92 -2.38
CA HIS A 379 3.38 5.62 -3.81
C HIS A 379 3.18 4.13 -4.13
N GLY A 380 2.78 3.32 -3.15
CA GLY A 380 2.67 1.86 -3.30
C GLY A 380 1.66 1.44 -4.36
N LEU A 381 0.55 2.18 -4.52
CA LEU A 381 -0.49 1.87 -5.51
C LEU A 381 0.06 1.90 -6.94
N GLN A 382 0.69 3.02 -7.33
CA GLN A 382 1.24 3.21 -8.68
C GLN A 382 2.42 2.27 -8.96
N HIS A 383 3.21 1.92 -7.96
CA HIS A 383 4.36 1.01 -8.11
C HIS A 383 3.95 -0.46 -8.13
N SER A 384 2.82 -0.82 -7.53
CA SER A 384 2.42 -2.21 -7.30
C SER A 384 2.49 -3.13 -8.52
N PRO A 385 2.06 -2.75 -9.74
CA PRO A 385 2.09 -3.67 -10.88
C PRO A 385 3.52 -4.07 -11.27
N THR A 386 4.44 -3.09 -11.29
CA THR A 386 5.84 -3.30 -11.67
C THR A 386 6.62 -3.98 -10.55
N VAL A 387 6.36 -3.63 -9.29
CA VAL A 387 6.99 -4.30 -8.14
C VAL A 387 6.59 -5.76 -8.08
N GLY A 388 5.32 -6.10 -8.32
CA GLY A 388 4.88 -7.49 -8.38
C GLY A 388 5.61 -8.29 -9.45
N LEU A 389 5.80 -7.73 -10.65
CA LEU A 389 6.60 -8.33 -11.71
C LEU A 389 8.05 -8.54 -11.28
N ALA A 390 8.72 -7.48 -10.80
CA ALA A 390 10.12 -7.53 -10.40
C ALA A 390 10.36 -8.52 -9.25
N MET A 391 9.44 -8.59 -8.27
CA MET A 391 9.48 -9.58 -7.20
C MET A 391 9.31 -11.00 -7.72
N SER A 392 8.44 -11.23 -8.71
CA SER A 392 8.29 -12.55 -9.32
C SER A 392 9.57 -13.00 -10.03
N GLU A 393 10.26 -12.10 -10.75
CA GLU A 393 11.55 -12.38 -11.39
C GLU A 393 12.63 -12.67 -10.36
N LEU A 394 12.71 -11.86 -9.30
CA LEU A 394 13.68 -12.08 -8.24
C LEU A 394 13.47 -13.44 -7.54
N ILE A 395 12.21 -13.81 -7.29
CA ILE A 395 11.86 -15.06 -6.61
C ILE A 395 12.09 -16.28 -7.51
N LEU A 396 11.65 -16.23 -8.77
CA LEU A 396 11.71 -17.36 -9.70
C LEU A 396 13.10 -17.53 -10.32
N ASP A 397 13.76 -16.42 -10.66
CA ASP A 397 15.00 -16.40 -11.44
C ASP A 397 16.23 -15.96 -10.65
N GLY A 398 16.07 -15.53 -9.41
CA GLY A 398 17.15 -15.04 -8.55
C GLY A 398 17.71 -13.67 -8.94
N LYS A 399 17.09 -12.98 -9.91
CA LYS A 399 17.50 -11.64 -10.37
C LYS A 399 16.37 -10.90 -11.05
N TYR A 400 16.41 -9.57 -11.01
CA TYR A 400 15.55 -8.74 -11.84
C TYR A 400 15.88 -8.91 -13.33
N LYS A 401 14.84 -8.94 -14.18
CA LYS A 401 14.97 -9.02 -15.65
C LYS A 401 14.41 -7.80 -16.35
N THR A 402 13.23 -7.34 -15.94
CA THR A 402 12.53 -6.23 -16.61
C THR A 402 13.03 -4.87 -16.17
N ILE A 403 13.25 -4.69 -14.86
CA ILE A 403 13.74 -3.43 -14.29
C ILE A 403 14.63 -3.72 -13.08
N ASP A 404 15.82 -3.13 -13.04
CA ASP A 404 16.72 -3.28 -11.90
C ASP A 404 16.26 -2.41 -10.72
N LEU A 405 15.80 -3.06 -9.64
CA LEU A 405 15.37 -2.40 -8.41
C LEU A 405 16.40 -2.50 -7.27
N ASN A 406 17.66 -2.84 -7.54
CA ASN A 406 18.71 -2.92 -6.53
C ASN A 406 18.93 -1.60 -5.78
N VAL A 407 18.61 -0.46 -6.40
CA VAL A 407 18.61 0.86 -5.74
C VAL A 407 17.63 0.93 -4.56
N LEU A 408 16.61 0.07 -4.54
CA LEU A 408 15.60 -0.07 -3.49
C LEU A 408 15.87 -1.28 -2.57
N SER A 409 17.04 -1.92 -2.66
CA SER A 409 17.43 -3.03 -1.79
C SER A 409 17.62 -2.59 -0.33
N PHE A 410 17.51 -3.55 0.59
CA PHE A 410 17.80 -3.33 2.01
C PHE A 410 19.29 -3.00 2.25
N ASP A 411 20.19 -3.44 1.37
CA ASP A 411 21.63 -3.18 1.48
C ASP A 411 21.94 -1.68 1.52
N ARG A 412 21.13 -0.84 0.86
CA ARG A 412 21.31 0.61 0.92
C ARG A 412 21.16 1.14 2.35
N ILE A 413 20.24 0.57 3.13
CA ILE A 413 19.98 0.97 4.53
C ILE A 413 21.16 0.55 5.40
N LEU A 414 21.65 -0.69 5.24
CA LEU A 414 22.84 -1.17 5.95
C LEU A 414 24.08 -0.30 5.69
N ASN A 415 24.21 0.18 4.46
CA ASN A 415 25.35 1.00 4.04
C ASN A 415 25.15 2.51 4.27
N GLY A 416 24.01 2.94 4.85
CA GLY A 416 23.71 4.35 5.05
C GLY A 416 23.55 5.15 3.74
N LYS A 417 23.24 4.48 2.62
CA LYS A 417 23.08 5.08 1.29
C LYS A 417 21.60 5.33 0.98
N LYS A 418 21.15 6.57 1.14
CA LYS A 418 19.78 6.98 0.82
C LYS A 418 19.54 7.01 -0.69
N ALA A 419 18.38 6.51 -1.13
CA ALA A 419 17.83 6.78 -2.45
C ALA A 419 16.96 8.04 -2.34
N LEU A 420 17.54 9.22 -2.57
CA LEU A 420 16.82 10.49 -2.43
C LEU A 420 16.02 10.82 -3.69
N GLU A 421 14.70 10.88 -3.55
CA GLU A 421 13.81 11.47 -4.56
C GLU A 421 13.79 13.00 -4.39
N ARG A 422 14.12 13.72 -5.46
CA ARG A 422 14.33 15.18 -5.42
C ARG A 422 13.03 15.99 -5.54
N ASN A 423 11.86 15.35 -5.57
CA ASN A 423 10.57 16.00 -5.81
C ASN A 423 9.46 15.53 -4.85
N ILE A 424 9.81 15.00 -3.67
CA ILE A 424 8.82 14.79 -2.62
C ILE A 424 8.47 16.16 -2.03
N ILE A 425 7.20 16.56 -2.21
CA ILE A 425 6.65 17.84 -1.74
C ILE A 425 5.86 17.61 -0.45
#